data_AF-A0A942NMI9-F1
#
_entry.id   AF-A0A942NMI9-F1
#
_cell.length_a   1.000
_cell.length_b   1.000
_cell.length_c   1.000
_cell.angle_alpha   90.00
_cell.angle_beta   90.00
_cell.angle_gamma   90.00
#
_symmetry.space_group_name_H-M   'P 1'
#
loop_
_entity.id
_entity.type
_entity.pdbx_description
1 polymer ?
#
loop_
_entity_poly.entity_id
_entity_poly.type
_entity_poly.pdbx_seq_one_letter_code
_entity_poly.pdbx_strand_id
1 'polypeptide(L)'
;MYTQIINNQFSPYLIPGIPTEKVPANTGVFIKRIIDTCSCIYKATDLPEKKRKRDRVDARYMAILLMVFLVGESLSSAAARFKRDHSTAVHGLKIMQRLYQTDPVTRRNLSAALDQLAVQLSARNEIKEFLLSDMTISKFRRFCL
;
A
#
# COMPACT_ATOMS: atom_id res chain seq x y z
N MET A 1 -16.99 5.83 -27.40
CA MET A 1 -16.22 6.37 -26.26
C MET A 1 -14.77 5.93 -26.41
N TYR A 2 -13.84 6.87 -26.57
CA TYR A 2 -12.44 6.59 -26.92
C TYR A 2 -11.64 6.09 -25.72
N THR A 3 -11.06 4.90 -25.82
CA THR A 3 -10.00 4.44 -24.92
C THR A 3 -8.69 5.12 -25.31
N GLN A 4 -8.32 6.20 -24.62
CA GLN A 4 -6.98 6.76 -24.73
C GLN A 4 -5.98 5.76 -24.13
N ILE A 5 -5.15 5.19 -25.00
CA ILE A 5 -3.93 4.46 -24.66
C ILE A 5 -2.90 5.54 -24.30
N ILE A 6 -2.66 5.73 -23.00
CA ILE A 6 -1.63 6.65 -22.53
C ILE A 6 -0.30 5.93 -22.80
N ASN A 7 0.46 6.46 -23.76
CA ASN A 7 1.83 6.01 -24.04
C ASN A 7 2.63 6.04 -22.74
N ASN A 8 3.12 4.87 -22.35
CA ASN A 8 3.95 4.64 -21.18
C ASN A 8 5.30 5.34 -21.39
N GLN A 9 5.36 6.65 -21.12
CA GLN A 9 6.60 7.39 -21.05
C GLN A 9 7.48 6.75 -19.98
N PHE A 10 8.70 6.39 -20.38
CA PHE A 10 9.73 5.82 -19.52
C PHE A 10 10.01 6.75 -18.33
N SER A 11 9.31 6.55 -17.21
CA SER A 11 9.63 7.24 -15.98
C SER A 11 10.88 6.60 -15.39
N PRO A 12 11.96 7.35 -15.13
CA PRO A 12 13.19 6.82 -14.52
C PRO A 12 12.96 6.30 -13.08
N TYR A 13 11.76 6.46 -12.54
CA TYR A 13 11.35 6.02 -11.22
C TYR A 13 10.48 4.74 -11.24
N LEU A 14 10.37 4.06 -12.39
CA LEU A 14 9.75 2.75 -12.48
C LEU A 14 10.61 1.72 -11.74
N ILE A 15 10.13 1.29 -10.56
CA ILE A 15 10.74 0.19 -9.80
C ILE A 15 10.29 -1.12 -10.46
N PRO A 16 11.21 -2.00 -10.87
CA PRO A 16 10.86 -3.30 -11.41
C PRO A 16 9.94 -4.07 -10.45
N GLY A 17 8.77 -4.47 -10.93
CA GLY A 17 7.81 -5.28 -10.16
C GLY A 17 6.60 -4.54 -9.58
N ILE A 18 6.55 -3.20 -9.64
CA ILE A 18 5.35 -2.44 -9.23
C ILE A 18 4.34 -2.39 -10.40
N PRO A 19 3.08 -2.84 -10.25
CA PRO A 19 2.07 -2.72 -11.29
C PRO A 19 1.66 -1.25 -11.50
N THR A 20 1.62 -0.79 -12.75
CA THR A 20 1.18 0.56 -13.16
C THR A 20 -0.23 0.59 -13.76
N GLU A 21 -1.10 -0.35 -13.36
CA GLU A 21 -2.42 -0.50 -13.97
C GLU A 21 -3.42 0.59 -13.54
N LYS A 22 -4.43 0.82 -14.41
CA LYS A 22 -5.48 1.82 -14.21
C LYS A 22 -6.26 1.52 -12.93
N VAL A 23 -6.23 2.47 -12.02
CA VAL A 23 -6.89 2.42 -10.73
C VAL A 23 -8.42 2.44 -10.89
N PRO A 24 -9.18 1.48 -10.31
CA PRO A 24 -10.64 1.41 -10.45
C PRO A 24 -11.35 2.54 -9.71
N ALA A 25 -12.49 3.02 -10.22
CA ALA A 25 -13.21 4.24 -9.80
C ALA A 25 -13.58 4.34 -8.30
N ASN A 26 -13.61 3.22 -7.56
CA ASN A 26 -13.88 3.19 -6.10
C ASN A 26 -12.63 3.34 -5.21
N THR A 27 -11.52 3.85 -5.77
CA THR A 27 -10.22 3.86 -5.09
C THR A 27 -10.20 4.63 -3.77
N GLY A 28 -10.87 5.79 -3.72
CA GLY A 28 -10.81 6.67 -2.56
C GLY A 28 -11.33 6.00 -1.30
N VAL A 29 -12.40 5.22 -1.43
CA VAL A 29 -13.00 4.46 -0.31
C VAL A 29 -12.06 3.35 0.14
N PHE A 30 -11.44 2.63 -0.82
CA PHE A 30 -10.53 1.54 -0.49
C PHE A 30 -9.25 2.05 0.19
N ILE A 31 -8.69 3.16 -0.30
CA ILE A 31 -7.53 3.80 0.31
C ILE A 31 -7.83 4.28 1.72
N LYS A 32 -9.00 4.89 1.95
CA LYS A 32 -9.42 5.27 3.29
C LYS A 32 -9.44 4.06 4.23
N ARG A 33 -9.97 2.93 3.78
CA ARG A 33 -9.96 1.68 4.56
C ARG A 33 -8.56 1.18 4.86
N ILE A 34 -7.63 1.24 3.89
CA ILE A 34 -6.22 0.89 4.14
C ILE A 34 -5.64 1.74 5.28
N ILE A 35 -5.90 3.05 5.26
CA ILE A 35 -5.44 3.98 6.31
C ILE A 35 -6.08 3.62 7.65
N ASP A 36 -7.39 3.41 7.68
CA ASP A 36 -8.14 3.08 8.89
C ASP A 36 -7.68 1.74 9.49
N THR A 37 -7.45 0.72 8.66
CA THR A 37 -6.91 -0.59 9.09
C THR A 37 -5.51 -0.45 9.68
N CYS A 38 -4.61 0.29 9.03
CA CYS A 38 -3.26 0.52 9.57
C CYS A 38 -3.30 1.32 10.87
N SER A 39 -4.19 2.31 10.97
CA SER A 39 -4.46 3.08 12.18
C SER A 39 -4.88 2.17 13.35
N CYS A 40 -5.81 1.25 13.11
CA CYS A 40 -6.28 0.30 14.11
C CYS A 40 -5.17 -0.66 14.59
N ILE A 41 -4.41 -1.25 13.66
CA ILE A 41 -3.38 -2.25 13.99
C ILE A 41 -2.25 -1.63 14.83
N TYR A 42 -1.80 -0.44 14.45
CA TYR A 42 -0.73 0.27 15.14
C TYR A 42 -1.22 1.14 16.31
N LYS A 43 -2.54 1.14 16.60
CA LYS A 43 -3.18 2.01 17.60
C LYS A 43 -2.76 3.47 17.46
N ALA A 44 -2.66 3.93 16.22
CA ALA A 44 -2.11 5.21 15.84
C ALA A 44 -3.22 6.11 15.30
N THR A 45 -3.64 7.13 16.03
CA THR A 45 -4.58 8.13 15.51
C THR A 45 -3.85 9.14 14.61
N ASP A 46 -4.59 9.76 13.69
CA ASP A 46 -4.12 10.89 12.88
C ASP A 46 -2.88 10.58 12.03
N LEU A 47 -2.91 9.46 11.29
CA LEU A 47 -1.82 9.06 10.39
C LEU A 47 -1.36 10.17 9.43
N PRO A 48 -2.22 11.01 8.84
CA PRO A 48 -1.78 12.09 7.95
C PRO A 48 -0.95 13.18 8.63
N GLU A 49 -0.93 13.22 9.96
CA GLU A 49 -0.22 14.26 10.70
C GLU A 49 1.30 14.04 10.71
N LYS A 50 2.07 15.13 10.80
CA LYS A 50 3.54 15.11 10.74
C LYS A 50 4.20 14.62 12.03
N LYS A 51 3.61 13.70 12.78
CA LYS A 51 4.21 13.15 14.02
C LYS A 51 5.25 12.06 13.71
N ARG A 52 6.24 11.90 14.58
CA ARG A 52 7.39 10.98 14.38
C ARG A 52 7.45 9.83 15.39
N LYS A 53 6.41 9.62 16.22
CA LYS A 53 6.33 8.44 17.09
C LYS A 53 6.44 7.17 16.23
N ARG A 54 7.29 6.23 16.62
CA ARG A 54 7.64 5.02 15.85
C ARG A 54 6.40 4.30 15.31
N ASP A 55 5.43 3.99 16.17
CA ASP A 55 4.19 3.32 15.76
C ASP A 55 3.43 4.05 14.63
N ARG A 56 3.43 5.39 14.66
CA ARG A 56 2.78 6.22 13.62
C ARG A 56 3.58 6.29 12.32
N VAL A 57 4.90 6.15 12.42
CA VAL A 57 5.79 6.11 11.25
C VAL A 57 5.61 4.76 10.56
N ASP A 58 5.66 3.67 11.32
CA ASP A 58 5.51 2.31 10.81
C ASP A 58 4.11 2.09 10.23
N ALA A 59 3.06 2.60 10.89
CA ALA A 59 1.69 2.56 10.36
C ALA A 59 1.56 3.26 9.00
N ARG A 60 2.22 4.39 8.81
CA ARG A 60 2.21 5.11 7.52
C ARG A 60 2.98 4.36 6.45
N TYR A 61 4.15 3.84 6.78
CA TYR A 61 4.93 3.08 5.80
C TYR A 61 4.20 1.79 5.40
N MET A 62 3.50 1.14 6.33
CA MET A 62 2.60 0.03 6.04
C MET A 62 1.47 0.46 5.10
N ALA A 63 0.80 1.57 5.39
CA ALA A 63 -0.28 2.07 4.55
C ALA A 63 0.20 2.41 3.13
N ILE A 64 1.35 3.08 2.99
CA ILE A 64 1.98 3.37 1.68
C ILE A 64 2.28 2.08 0.93
N LEU A 65 2.86 1.08 1.60
CA LEU A 65 3.14 -0.23 1.04
C LEU A 65 1.85 -0.88 0.52
N LEU A 66 0.80 -0.93 1.32
CA LEU A 66 -0.48 -1.50 0.91
C LEU A 66 -1.13 -0.73 -0.25
N MET A 67 -1.04 0.61 -0.29
CA MET A 67 -1.55 1.39 -1.42
C MET A 67 -0.80 1.09 -2.72
N VAL A 68 0.53 1.00 -2.66
CA VAL A 68 1.35 0.72 -3.84
C VAL A 68 1.07 -0.70 -4.37
N PHE A 69 1.00 -1.69 -3.48
CA PHE A 69 0.86 -3.09 -3.88
C PHE A 69 -0.58 -3.53 -4.14
N LEU A 70 -1.56 -3.07 -3.34
CA LEU A 70 -2.96 -3.50 -3.46
C LEU A 70 -3.81 -2.58 -4.32
N VAL A 71 -3.37 -1.34 -4.54
CA VAL A 71 -4.13 -0.35 -5.33
C VAL A 71 -3.41 0.01 -6.63
N GLY A 72 -2.09 -0.18 -6.68
CA GLY A 72 -1.28 0.29 -7.81
C GLY A 72 -1.05 1.80 -7.77
N GLU A 73 -1.18 2.46 -6.60
CA GLU A 73 -0.83 3.87 -6.50
C GLU A 73 0.67 4.09 -6.76
N SER A 74 0.98 5.17 -7.48
CA SER A 74 2.36 5.63 -7.57
C SER A 74 2.88 6.04 -6.20
N LEU A 75 4.19 5.91 -5.99
CA LEU A 75 4.83 6.30 -4.73
C LEU A 75 4.60 7.78 -4.38
N SER A 76 4.57 8.65 -5.38
CA SER A 76 4.27 10.07 -5.21
C SER A 76 2.83 10.28 -4.75
N SER A 77 1.86 9.59 -5.36
CA SER A 77 0.45 9.67 -4.96
C SER A 77 0.23 9.16 -3.54
N ALA A 78 0.78 7.98 -3.23
CA ALA A 78 0.65 7.38 -1.89
C ALA A 78 1.30 8.27 -0.82
N ALA A 79 2.48 8.86 -1.09
CA ALA A 79 3.15 9.78 -0.18
C ALA A 79 2.38 11.10 0.02
N ALA A 80 1.79 11.64 -1.04
CA ALA A 80 1.05 12.90 -1.00
C ALA A 80 -0.13 12.84 -0.02
N ARG A 81 -0.77 11.68 0.13
CA ARG A 81 -1.85 11.44 1.12
C ARG A 81 -1.42 11.66 2.56
N PHE A 82 -0.13 11.50 2.84
CA PHE A 82 0.46 11.74 4.16
C PHE A 82 1.24 13.06 4.23
N LYS A 83 1.07 13.95 3.24
CA LYS A 83 1.81 15.20 3.08
C LYS A 83 3.33 14.97 3.10
N ARG A 84 3.79 13.94 2.36
CA ARG A 84 5.20 13.53 2.25
C ARG A 84 5.67 13.50 0.81
N ASP A 85 6.99 13.59 0.68
CA ASP A 85 7.67 13.45 -0.60
C ASP A 85 7.80 11.99 -1.01
N HIS A 86 7.92 11.76 -2.32
CA HIS A 86 8.13 10.43 -2.89
C HIS A 86 9.35 9.72 -2.28
N SER A 87 10.41 10.46 -1.94
CA SER A 87 11.63 9.92 -1.32
C SER A 87 11.36 9.31 0.06
N THR A 88 10.40 9.90 0.81
CA THR A 88 9.94 9.36 2.09
C THR A 88 9.22 8.03 1.90
N ALA A 89 8.40 7.89 0.83
CA ALA A 89 7.76 6.62 0.51
C ALA A 89 8.78 5.54 0.11
N VAL A 90 9.77 5.87 -0.72
CA VAL A 90 10.87 4.94 -1.09
C VAL A 90 11.62 4.47 0.15
N HIS A 91 11.99 5.40 1.04
CA HIS A 91 12.67 5.05 2.29
C HIS A 91 11.78 4.19 3.20
N GLY A 92 10.50 4.53 3.33
CA GLY A 92 9.52 3.78 4.09
C GLY A 92 9.36 2.35 3.60
N LEU A 93 9.30 2.13 2.27
CA LEU A 93 9.23 0.80 1.68
C LEU A 93 10.45 -0.06 2.04
N LYS A 94 11.67 0.50 1.94
CA LYS A 94 12.90 -0.21 2.34
C LYS A 94 12.91 -0.56 3.83
N ILE A 95 12.43 0.36 4.68
CA ILE A 95 12.28 0.09 6.11
C ILE A 95 11.28 -1.06 6.34
N MET A 96 10.11 -1.02 5.71
CA MET A 96 9.10 -2.06 5.88
C MET A 96 9.57 -3.41 5.35
N GLN A 97 10.31 -3.45 4.25
CA GLN A 97 10.94 -4.66 3.74
C GLN A 97 11.91 -5.26 4.78
N ARG A 98 12.81 -4.43 5.32
CA ARG A 98 13.73 -4.86 6.38
C ARG A 98 12.98 -5.34 7.62
N LEU A 99 12.00 -4.56 8.11
CA LEU A 99 11.20 -4.92 9.28
C LEU A 99 10.42 -6.20 9.06
N TYR A 100 9.89 -6.44 7.87
CA TYR A 100 9.21 -7.70 7.55
C TYR A 100 10.17 -8.90 7.66
N GLN A 101 11.43 -8.74 7.26
CA GLN A 101 12.43 -9.81 7.39
C GLN A 101 12.90 -10.01 8.84
N THR A 102 13.15 -8.91 9.57
CA THR A 102 13.78 -8.98 10.90
C THR A 102 12.81 -9.08 12.06
N ASP A 103 11.63 -8.46 11.96
CA ASP A 103 10.68 -8.28 13.05
C ASP A 103 9.40 -9.13 12.87
N PRO A 104 9.16 -10.14 13.72
CA PRO A 104 7.95 -10.95 13.64
C PRO A 104 6.68 -10.16 13.95
N VAL A 105 6.75 -9.07 14.71
CA VAL A 105 5.59 -8.23 15.01
C VAL A 105 5.09 -7.55 13.74
N THR A 106 6.01 -6.96 12.95
CA THR A 106 5.68 -6.37 11.65
C THR A 106 5.03 -7.38 10.70
N ARG A 107 5.50 -8.64 10.67
CA ARG A 107 4.86 -9.70 9.87
C ARG A 107 3.43 -9.98 10.29
N ARG A 108 3.19 -10.13 11.60
CA ARG A 108 1.84 -10.35 12.16
C ARG A 108 0.92 -9.17 11.90
N ASN A 109 1.44 -7.95 12.01
CA ASN A 109 0.67 -6.74 11.73
C ASN A 109 0.26 -6.66 10.26
N LEU A 110 1.17 -7.01 9.35
CA LEU A 110 0.86 -7.06 7.93
C LEU A 110 -0.18 -8.14 7.61
N SER A 111 -0.02 -9.36 8.13
CA SER A 111 -1.00 -10.44 7.91
C SER A 111 -2.37 -10.04 8.43
N ALA A 112 -2.44 -9.48 9.64
CA ALA A 112 -3.68 -8.96 10.21
C ALA A 112 -4.30 -7.85 9.36
N ALA A 113 -3.49 -6.96 8.76
CA ALA A 113 -3.97 -5.91 7.87
C ALA A 113 -4.61 -6.49 6.61
N LEU A 114 -3.94 -7.47 5.98
CA LEU A 114 -4.44 -8.14 4.80
C LEU A 114 -5.72 -8.92 5.10
N ASP A 115 -5.77 -9.64 6.22
CA ASP A 115 -6.96 -10.39 6.65
C ASP A 115 -8.16 -9.46 6.88
N GLN A 116 -7.96 -8.34 7.59
CA GLN A 116 -9.02 -7.36 7.81
C GLN A 116 -9.52 -6.74 6.49
N LEU A 117 -8.60 -6.39 5.58
CA LEU A 117 -8.97 -5.86 4.28
C LEU A 117 -9.72 -6.90 3.44
N ALA A 118 -9.29 -8.17 3.48
CA ALA A 118 -9.96 -9.27 2.79
C ALA A 118 -11.39 -9.48 3.31
N VAL A 119 -11.61 -9.42 4.62
CA VAL A 119 -12.96 -9.50 5.24
C VAL A 119 -13.83 -8.31 4.82
N GLN A 120 -13.27 -7.09 4.83
CA GLN A 120 -14.01 -5.88 4.44
C GLN A 120 -14.40 -5.87 2.95
N LEU A 121 -13.66 -6.59 2.11
CA LEU A 121 -13.92 -6.70 0.69
C LEU A 121 -14.81 -7.88 0.33
N SER A 122 -14.71 -9.00 1.05
CA SER A 122 -15.62 -10.14 0.88
C SER A 122 -17.05 -9.76 1.23
N ALA A 123 -17.25 -8.88 2.22
CA ALA A 123 -18.55 -8.33 2.58
C ALA A 123 -19.19 -7.45 1.49
N ARG A 124 -18.45 -7.07 0.43
CA ARG A 124 -18.93 -6.16 -0.62
C ARG A 124 -18.96 -6.75 -2.02
N ASN A 125 -18.57 -8.03 -2.23
CA ASN A 125 -18.48 -8.68 -3.55
C ASN A 125 -17.61 -7.96 -4.61
N GLU A 126 -16.90 -6.88 -4.27
CA GLU A 126 -16.29 -6.00 -5.29
C GLU A 126 -14.85 -6.35 -5.69
N ILE A 127 -14.05 -7.08 -4.89
CA ILE A 127 -12.60 -7.18 -5.15
C ILE A 127 -12.01 -8.53 -4.67
N LYS A 128 -12.64 -9.67 -5.00
CA LYS A 128 -12.02 -10.99 -4.72
C LYS A 128 -10.92 -11.34 -5.72
N GLU A 129 -11.09 -11.00 -7.01
CA GLU A 129 -10.13 -11.39 -8.05
C GLU A 129 -8.81 -10.61 -8.01
N PHE A 130 -8.82 -9.35 -7.58
CA PHE A 130 -7.62 -8.50 -7.64
C PHE A 130 -6.63 -8.74 -6.48
N LEU A 131 -7.13 -8.96 -5.26
CA LEU A 131 -6.29 -9.21 -4.09
C LEU A 131 -5.68 -10.62 -4.08
N LEU A 132 -6.41 -11.59 -4.63
CA LEU A 132 -6.00 -13.00 -4.71
C LEU A 132 -5.33 -13.34 -6.03
N SER A 133 -5.16 -12.38 -6.95
CA SER A 133 -4.37 -12.66 -8.14
C SER A 133 -2.96 -13.06 -7.67
N ASP A 134 -2.53 -14.26 -8.05
CA ASP A 134 -1.21 -14.81 -7.72
C ASP A 134 -0.09 -13.83 -8.08
N MET A 135 -0.35 -12.91 -9.01
CA MET A 135 0.58 -11.88 -9.43
C MET A 135 0.83 -10.80 -8.37
N THR A 136 -0.18 -10.34 -7.63
CA THR A 136 -0.03 -9.32 -6.58
C THR A 136 0.70 -9.90 -5.38
N ILE A 137 0.33 -11.11 -4.98
CA ILE A 137 0.98 -11.85 -3.88
C ILE A 137 2.40 -12.26 -4.27
N SER A 138 2.65 -12.68 -5.51
CA SER A 138 3.99 -13.02 -6.00
C SER A 138 4.90 -11.79 -6.11
N LYS A 139 4.39 -10.65 -6.61
CA LYS A 139 5.14 -9.37 -6.62
C LYS A 139 5.45 -8.91 -5.20
N PHE A 140 4.50 -9.05 -4.27
CA PHE A 140 4.70 -8.77 -2.87
C PHE A 140 5.74 -9.70 -2.22
N ARG A 141 5.63 -11.01 -2.47
CA ARG A 141 6.61 -12.00 -2.00
C ARG A 141 7.99 -11.74 -2.56
N ARG A 142 8.13 -11.38 -3.84
CA ARG A 142 9.42 -10.95 -4.44
C ARG A 142 9.96 -9.64 -3.87
N PHE A 143 9.10 -8.76 -3.38
CA PHE A 143 9.54 -7.56 -2.71
C PHE A 143 10.01 -7.87 -1.27
N CYS A 144 9.36 -8.81 -0.59
CA CYS A 144 9.68 -9.14 0.80
C CYS A 144 10.78 -10.21 0.98
N LEU A 145 10.97 -11.09 0.00
CA LEU A 145 12.03 -12.13 -0.06
C LEU A 145 13.24 -11.59 -0.82
#